data_AF-A0A7J3ABH4-F1
#
_entry.id   AF-A0A7J3ABH4-F1
#
_cell.length_a   1.000
_cell.length_b   1.000
_cell.length_c   1.000
_cell.angle_alpha   90.00
_cell.angle_beta   90.00
_cell.angle_gamma   90.00
#
_symmetry.space_group_name_H-M   'P 1'
#
loop_
_entity.id
_entity.type
_entity.pdbx_description
1 polymer ?
#
loop_
_entity_poly.entity_id
_entity_poly.type
_entity_poly.pdbx_seq_one_letter_code
_entity_poly.pdbx_strand_id
1 'polypeptide(L)'
;YSIGLPPLNTTLIRRMLEETKVYQLLRGYRNIPPANLKLLEEVLLRFSQLLIDFPQIREIDLNPLLISEKEASVLDARIAIDKEAVFRKFEPHEHLVISPYPKKYETLWTLRNGQEVLLRPIKPEDEPLWLEMFQSFSEESIRYRFFQVIKDTPHEVRVRYCNIDYDREIAIVAELTEEGRRRILGVARLSIEPDGKNGELAFIVTDKWQGLGLGTKMVDYVLEIAKEMGVETVYAIMLADNKRALSLTQKMGFTLEYLNDGTVKGVLNLKDENVKCGELARLQQPDAAEKQVSVSSKEIGRPQQTEASLLKEGVST
;
A
#
# COMPACT_ATOMS: atom_id res chain seq x y z
N TYR A 1 -28.27 0.41 11.80
CA TYR A 1 -27.66 0.02 10.51
C TYR A 1 -26.19 0.41 10.60
N SER A 2 -25.32 -0.26 9.86
CA SER A 2 -23.91 0.12 9.70
C SER A 2 -23.63 0.21 8.19
N ILE A 3 -22.62 0.99 7.82
CA ILE A 3 -22.23 1.22 6.43
C ILE A 3 -20.77 0.82 6.30
N GLY A 4 -20.44 0.07 5.25
CA GLY A 4 -19.07 -0.29 4.90
C GLY A 4 -18.85 -0.08 3.42
N LEU A 5 -17.64 0.32 3.05
CA LEU A 5 -17.21 0.46 1.67
C LEU A 5 -16.29 -0.72 1.34
N PRO A 6 -16.53 -1.47 0.23
CA PRO A 6 -15.56 -2.40 -0.30
C PRO A 6 -14.22 -1.68 -0.59
N PRO A 7 -13.07 -2.33 -0.35
CA PRO A 7 -12.87 -3.69 0.12
C PRO A 7 -13.07 -3.82 1.63
N LEU A 8 -13.84 -4.81 2.06
CA LEU A 8 -13.98 -5.14 3.46
C LEU A 8 -12.89 -6.12 3.91
N ASN A 9 -12.29 -5.88 5.08
CA ASN A 9 -11.45 -6.83 5.79
C ASN A 9 -12.16 -7.33 7.06
N THR A 10 -11.61 -8.36 7.72
CA THR A 10 -12.22 -8.96 8.91
C THR A 10 -12.40 -7.95 10.05
N THR A 11 -11.47 -7.00 10.20
CA THR A 11 -11.51 -5.97 11.24
C THR A 11 -12.67 -5.00 11.02
N LEU A 12 -12.84 -4.50 9.78
CA LEU A 12 -13.94 -3.61 9.38
C LEU A 12 -15.29 -4.33 9.54
N ILE A 13 -15.37 -5.58 9.07
CA ILE A 13 -16.60 -6.37 9.19
C ILE A 13 -16.99 -6.55 10.65
N ARG A 14 -16.04 -6.91 11.52
CA ARG A 14 -16.34 -7.06 12.94
C ARG A 14 -16.86 -5.77 13.56
N ARG A 15 -16.24 -4.62 13.26
CA ARG A 15 -16.72 -3.31 13.73
C ARG A 15 -18.13 -3.00 13.20
N MET A 16 -18.37 -3.22 11.90
CA MET A 16 -19.69 -3.01 11.29
C MET A 16 -20.76 -3.88 11.97
N LEU A 17 -20.45 -5.15 12.23
CA LEU A 17 -21.32 -6.06 12.96
C LEU A 17 -21.60 -5.52 14.36
N GLU A 18 -20.57 -5.15 15.12
CA GLU A 18 -20.66 -4.61 16.49
C GLU A 18 -21.54 -3.36 16.61
N GLU A 19 -21.58 -2.52 15.58
CA GLU A 19 -22.43 -1.32 15.52
C GLU A 19 -23.92 -1.64 15.26
N THR A 20 -24.25 -2.86 14.81
CA THR A 20 -25.65 -3.23 14.55
C THR A 20 -26.40 -3.59 15.82
N LYS A 21 -27.69 -3.24 15.87
CA LYS A 21 -28.59 -3.63 16.99
C LYS A 21 -28.74 -5.15 17.13
N VAL A 22 -28.59 -5.90 16.04
CA VAL A 22 -28.77 -7.35 16.01
C VAL A 22 -27.56 -8.11 16.55
N TYR A 23 -26.38 -7.49 16.64
CA TYR A 23 -25.15 -8.15 17.09
C TYR A 23 -25.29 -8.81 18.47
N GLN A 24 -25.99 -8.16 19.40
CA GLN A 24 -26.25 -8.74 20.71
C GLN A 24 -27.11 -10.02 20.63
N LEU A 25 -28.04 -10.09 19.68
CA LEU A 25 -28.86 -11.28 19.44
C LEU A 25 -28.04 -12.39 18.75
N LEU A 26 -27.12 -12.02 17.85
CA LEU A 26 -26.21 -12.96 17.18
C LEU A 26 -25.24 -13.62 18.16
N ARG A 27 -24.91 -12.98 19.28
CA ARG A 27 -24.10 -13.58 20.36
C ARG A 27 -24.88 -14.55 21.25
N GLY A 28 -26.14 -14.84 20.90
CA GLY A 28 -27.04 -15.69 21.66
C GLY A 28 -27.93 -14.86 22.58
N TYR A 29 -29.19 -15.27 22.69
CA TYR A 29 -30.17 -14.60 23.54
C TYR A 29 -31.15 -15.62 24.14
N ARG A 30 -31.26 -15.62 25.47
CA ARG A 30 -32.07 -16.58 26.23
C ARG A 30 -31.73 -18.03 25.87
N ASN A 31 -32.65 -18.75 25.22
CA ASN A 31 -32.50 -20.15 24.82
C ASN A 31 -32.05 -20.29 23.36
N ILE A 32 -31.72 -19.19 22.69
CA ILE A 32 -31.22 -19.20 21.32
C ILE A 32 -29.67 -19.21 21.38
N PRO A 33 -29.03 -20.23 20.80
CA PRO A 33 -27.58 -20.34 20.78
C PRO A 33 -26.95 -19.24 19.91
N PRO A 34 -25.66 -18.91 20.14
CA PRO A 34 -24.95 -17.91 19.34
C PRO A 34 -24.86 -18.34 17.88
N ALA A 35 -25.07 -17.39 16.97
CA ALA A 35 -24.80 -17.59 15.56
C ALA A 35 -23.29 -17.75 15.30
N ASN A 36 -22.94 -18.44 14.21
CA ASN A 36 -21.55 -18.56 13.80
C ASN A 36 -21.04 -17.23 13.21
N LEU A 37 -20.52 -16.37 14.08
CA LEU A 37 -20.01 -15.06 13.68
C LEU A 37 -18.84 -15.15 12.69
N LYS A 38 -17.99 -16.19 12.78
CA LYS A 38 -16.90 -16.39 11.82
C LYS A 38 -17.42 -16.66 10.42
N LEU A 39 -18.48 -17.48 10.31
CA LEU A 39 -19.11 -17.77 9.03
C LEU A 39 -19.81 -16.52 8.47
N LEU A 40 -20.44 -15.71 9.32
CA LEU A 40 -20.99 -14.42 8.90
C LEU A 40 -19.90 -13.44 8.42
N GLU A 41 -18.77 -13.37 9.13
CA GLU A 41 -17.59 -12.60 8.70
C GLU A 41 -17.11 -13.07 7.31
N GLU A 42 -17.05 -14.39 7.07
CA GLU A 42 -16.68 -14.97 5.77
C GLU A 42 -17.68 -14.65 4.65
N VAL A 43 -18.99 -14.72 4.92
CA VAL A 43 -20.04 -14.34 3.95
C VAL A 43 -19.87 -12.88 3.53
N LEU A 44 -19.65 -11.97 4.49
CA LEU A 44 -19.46 -10.55 4.22
C LEU A 44 -18.14 -10.26 3.47
N LEU A 45 -17.06 -10.99 3.77
CA LEU A 45 -15.81 -10.93 2.99
C LEU A 45 -16.04 -11.33 1.53
N ARG A 46 -16.69 -12.47 1.30
CA ARG A 46 -17.00 -12.97 -0.06
C ARG A 46 -17.96 -12.03 -0.80
N PHE A 47 -18.92 -11.45 -0.09
CA PHE A 47 -19.82 -10.44 -0.65
C PHE A 47 -19.06 -9.19 -1.08
N SER A 48 -18.12 -8.71 -0.25
CA SER A 48 -17.24 -7.61 -0.66
C SER A 48 -16.41 -7.96 -1.88
N GLN A 49 -15.87 -9.18 -1.98
CA GLN A 49 -15.10 -9.62 -3.15
C GLN A 49 -15.95 -9.63 -4.41
N LEU A 50 -17.20 -10.09 -4.33
CA LEU A 50 -18.15 -10.04 -5.44
C LEU A 50 -18.34 -8.62 -5.97
N LEU A 51 -18.46 -7.62 -5.08
CA LEU A 51 -18.59 -6.22 -5.50
C LEU A 51 -17.30 -5.67 -6.14
N ILE A 52 -16.13 -6.14 -5.70
CA ILE A 52 -14.84 -5.75 -6.27
C ILE A 52 -14.67 -6.33 -7.68
N ASP A 53 -15.09 -7.57 -7.89
CA ASP A 53 -14.84 -8.29 -9.15
C ASP A 53 -15.80 -7.88 -10.28
N PHE A 54 -16.99 -7.37 -9.94
CA PHE A 54 -18.07 -7.11 -10.90
C PHE A 54 -18.55 -5.64 -10.89
N PRO A 55 -17.85 -4.71 -11.56
CA PRO A 55 -18.27 -3.30 -11.69
C PRO A 55 -19.65 -3.10 -12.31
N GLN A 56 -20.16 -4.09 -13.04
CA GLN A 56 -21.46 -4.04 -13.69
C GLN A 56 -22.62 -4.15 -12.68
N ILE A 57 -22.35 -4.57 -11.45
CA ILE A 57 -23.36 -4.69 -10.41
C ILE A 57 -23.70 -3.28 -9.90
N ARG A 58 -24.94 -2.86 -10.14
CA ARG A 58 -25.47 -1.58 -9.66
C ARG A 58 -26.00 -1.68 -8.23
N GLU A 59 -26.63 -2.79 -7.90
CA GLU A 59 -27.25 -3.02 -6.59
C GLU A 59 -27.30 -4.53 -6.31
N ILE A 60 -27.03 -4.93 -5.06
CA ILE A 60 -27.34 -6.26 -4.56
C ILE A 60 -28.07 -6.12 -3.23
N ASP A 61 -29.19 -6.82 -3.11
CA ASP A 61 -29.90 -7.04 -1.84
C ASP A 61 -29.89 -8.53 -1.51
N LEU A 62 -29.44 -8.86 -0.29
CA LEU A 62 -29.44 -10.21 0.26
C LEU A 62 -30.37 -10.23 1.46
N ASN A 63 -31.65 -10.55 1.23
CA ASN A 63 -32.67 -10.41 2.28
C ASN A 63 -33.78 -11.45 2.14
N PRO A 64 -33.90 -12.42 3.09
CA PRO A 64 -33.16 -12.53 4.35
C PRO A 64 -31.89 -13.40 4.24
N LEU A 65 -30.85 -12.98 4.96
CA LEU A 65 -29.67 -13.80 5.28
C LEU A 65 -29.90 -14.51 6.63
N LEU A 66 -29.99 -15.83 6.60
CA LEU A 66 -30.06 -16.68 7.78
C LEU A 66 -28.67 -17.16 8.19
N ILE A 67 -28.41 -17.14 9.50
CA ILE A 67 -27.17 -17.64 10.10
C ILE A 67 -27.51 -18.45 11.34
N SER A 68 -27.03 -19.70 11.37
CA SER A 68 -27.14 -20.59 12.53
C SER A 68 -25.75 -20.82 13.15
N GLU A 69 -25.66 -21.73 14.12
CA GLU A 69 -24.37 -22.20 14.65
C GLU A 69 -23.48 -22.90 13.60
N LYS A 70 -24.08 -23.46 12.55
CA LYS A 70 -23.38 -24.36 11.62
C LYS A 70 -23.36 -23.89 10.18
N GLU A 71 -24.39 -23.19 9.76
CA GLU A 71 -24.60 -22.82 8.35
C GLU A 71 -25.13 -21.41 8.19
N ALA A 72 -24.88 -20.85 7.01
CA ALA A 72 -25.42 -19.58 6.55
C ALA A 72 -26.15 -19.81 5.22
N SER A 73 -27.33 -19.23 5.06
CA SER A 73 -28.11 -19.34 3.82
C SER A 73 -28.79 -18.02 3.50
N VAL A 74 -28.78 -17.65 2.23
CA VAL A 74 -29.54 -16.51 1.71
C VAL A 74 -30.84 -17.08 1.13
N LEU A 75 -31.98 -16.68 1.67
CA LEU A 75 -33.28 -17.18 1.19
C LEU A 75 -33.77 -16.45 -0.07
N ASP A 76 -33.43 -15.18 -0.20
CA ASP A 76 -33.73 -14.38 -1.38
C ASP A 76 -32.59 -13.38 -1.66
N ALA A 77 -32.29 -13.21 -2.94
CA ALA A 77 -31.20 -12.38 -3.42
C ALA A 77 -31.64 -11.68 -4.71
N ARG A 78 -31.52 -10.36 -4.73
CA ARG A 78 -31.79 -9.54 -5.91
C ARG A 78 -30.53 -8.83 -6.34
N ILE A 79 -30.17 -8.98 -7.62
CA ILE A 79 -29.02 -8.29 -8.23
C ILE A 79 -29.53 -7.44 -9.39
N ALA A 80 -29.23 -6.15 -9.36
CA ALA A 80 -29.46 -5.25 -10.49
C ALA A 80 -28.14 -4.99 -11.22
N ILE A 81 -28.15 -5.18 -12.54
CA ILE A 81 -26.99 -4.98 -13.40
C ILE A 81 -27.17 -3.70 -14.20
N ASP A 82 -26.11 -2.88 -14.27
CA ASP A 82 -26.03 -1.75 -15.17
C ASP A 82 -25.72 -2.22 -16.59
N LYS A 83 -26.70 -2.08 -17.49
CA LYS A 83 -26.58 -2.51 -18.89
C LYS A 83 -25.53 -1.72 -19.67
N GLU A 84 -25.29 -0.46 -19.31
CA GLU A 84 -24.29 0.38 -19.98
C GLU A 84 -22.88 -0.05 -19.57
N ALA A 85 -22.69 -0.39 -18.30
CA ALA A 85 -21.45 -0.95 -17.77
C ALA A 85 -21.06 -2.29 -18.40
N VAL A 86 -22.03 -3.15 -18.75
CA VAL A 86 -21.75 -4.51 -19.29
C VAL A 86 -20.86 -4.49 -20.53
N PHE A 87 -20.98 -3.49 -21.39
CA PHE A 87 -20.22 -3.39 -22.63
C PHE A 87 -18.98 -2.50 -22.51
N ARG A 88 -18.78 -1.88 -21.35
CA ARG A 88 -17.64 -1.00 -21.08
C ARG A 88 -16.45 -1.84 -20.60
N LYS A 89 -15.24 -1.48 -21.06
CA LYS A 89 -14.00 -1.93 -20.44
C LYS A 89 -13.75 -1.07 -19.20
N PHE A 90 -13.63 -1.70 -18.05
CA PHE A 90 -13.23 -1.05 -16.80
C PHE A 90 -11.74 -1.21 -16.62
N GLU A 91 -11.09 -0.14 -16.19
CA GLU A 91 -9.79 -0.29 -15.56
C GLU A 91 -9.98 -1.02 -14.21
N PRO A 92 -9.00 -1.81 -13.74
CA PRO A 92 -9.11 -2.51 -12.47
C PRO A 92 -9.53 -1.54 -11.35
N HIS A 93 -10.63 -1.87 -10.66
CA HIS A 93 -11.10 -1.17 -9.46
C HIS A 93 -11.61 0.28 -9.67
N GLU A 94 -11.79 0.73 -10.92
CA GLU A 94 -12.31 2.07 -11.25
C GLU A 94 -13.65 2.41 -10.55
N HIS A 95 -14.49 1.40 -10.32
CA HIS A 95 -15.80 1.55 -9.69
C HIS A 95 -15.76 1.61 -8.16
N LEU A 96 -14.59 1.40 -7.55
CA LEU A 96 -14.42 1.39 -6.11
C LEU A 96 -13.97 2.77 -5.60
N VAL A 97 -14.49 3.14 -4.43
CA VAL A 97 -14.04 4.36 -3.72
C VAL A 97 -12.67 4.16 -3.08
N ILE A 98 -12.32 2.90 -2.77
CA ILE A 98 -11.06 2.49 -2.15
C ILE A 98 -10.55 1.30 -2.96
N SER A 99 -9.30 1.34 -3.40
CA SER A 99 -8.72 0.21 -4.13
C SER A 99 -8.38 -0.97 -3.23
N PRO A 100 -8.58 -2.22 -3.69
CA PRO A 100 -8.24 -3.41 -2.94
C PRO A 100 -6.74 -3.60 -2.83
N TYR A 101 -6.37 -4.38 -1.81
CA TYR A 101 -4.98 -4.74 -1.57
C TYR A 101 -4.35 -5.42 -2.81
N PRO A 102 -3.29 -4.85 -3.40
CA PRO A 102 -2.75 -5.32 -4.67
C PRO A 102 -1.82 -6.52 -4.46
N LYS A 103 -2.40 -7.72 -4.31
CA LYS A 103 -1.67 -8.99 -4.08
C LYS A 103 -0.60 -9.30 -5.14
N LYS A 104 -0.74 -8.79 -6.36
CA LYS A 104 0.26 -8.94 -7.44
C LYS A 104 1.63 -8.35 -7.07
N TYR A 105 1.70 -7.47 -6.06
CA TYR A 105 2.93 -6.86 -5.58
C TYR A 105 3.60 -7.61 -4.42
N GLU A 106 3.17 -8.85 -4.15
CA GLU A 106 3.85 -9.74 -3.21
C GLU A 106 4.94 -10.53 -3.92
N THR A 107 6.18 -10.41 -3.45
CA THR A 107 7.33 -11.17 -3.99
C THR A 107 8.33 -11.51 -2.90
N LEU A 108 8.96 -12.68 -3.01
CA LEU A 108 10.08 -13.06 -2.15
C LEU A 108 11.38 -12.49 -2.68
N TRP A 109 12.32 -12.21 -1.77
CA TRP A 109 13.66 -11.77 -2.10
C TRP A 109 14.69 -12.33 -1.12
N THR A 110 15.80 -12.83 -1.63
CA THR A 110 16.92 -13.30 -0.80
C THR A 110 17.94 -12.18 -0.60
N LEU A 111 18.17 -11.83 0.67
CA LEU A 111 19.20 -10.88 1.08
C LEU A 111 20.61 -11.45 0.87
N ARG A 112 21.62 -10.57 0.90
CA ARG A 112 23.04 -10.98 0.77
C ARG A 112 23.52 -11.95 1.84
N ASN A 113 22.86 -11.99 3.00
CA ASN A 113 23.15 -12.93 4.07
C ASN A 113 22.38 -14.26 3.93
N GLY A 114 21.65 -14.46 2.84
CA GLY A 114 20.86 -15.67 2.57
C GLY A 114 19.48 -15.69 3.20
N GLN A 115 19.10 -14.69 4.01
CA GLN A 115 17.75 -14.64 4.58
C GLN A 115 16.73 -14.23 3.53
N GLU A 116 15.61 -14.94 3.50
CA GLU A 116 14.49 -14.63 2.63
C GLU A 116 13.55 -13.63 3.31
N VAL A 117 13.13 -12.61 2.56
CA VAL A 117 12.17 -11.59 3.01
C VAL A 117 11.02 -11.52 2.01
N LEU A 118 9.82 -11.27 2.52
CA LEU A 118 8.64 -10.99 1.72
C LEU A 118 8.52 -9.48 1.49
N LEU A 119 8.62 -9.05 0.24
CA LEU A 119 8.23 -7.70 -0.16
C LEU A 119 6.74 -7.72 -0.48
N ARG A 120 5.98 -6.82 0.13
CA ARG A 120 4.53 -6.71 -0.12
C ARG A 120 4.01 -5.30 0.19
N PRO A 121 2.86 -4.88 -0.36
CA PRO A 121 2.20 -3.65 0.07
C PRO A 121 1.91 -3.66 1.57
N ILE A 122 1.97 -2.49 2.21
CA ILE A 122 1.53 -2.28 3.58
C ILE A 122 0.01 -2.47 3.65
N LYS A 123 -0.49 -3.00 4.77
CA LYS A 123 -1.92 -3.12 5.03
C LYS A 123 -2.30 -2.41 6.34
N PRO A 124 -3.56 -2.03 6.53
CA PRO A 124 -4.00 -1.37 7.77
C PRO A 124 -3.65 -2.15 9.04
N GLU A 125 -3.64 -3.49 8.99
CA GLU A 125 -3.31 -4.36 10.13
C GLU A 125 -1.82 -4.36 10.51
N ASP A 126 -0.96 -3.76 9.70
CA ASP A 126 0.48 -3.69 9.98
C ASP A 126 0.84 -2.61 11.01
N GLU A 127 -0.10 -1.79 11.48
CA GLU A 127 0.19 -0.72 12.44
C GLU A 127 1.04 -1.16 13.65
N PRO A 128 0.81 -2.32 14.29
CA PRO A 128 1.66 -2.78 15.38
C PRO A 128 3.08 -3.15 14.93
N LEU A 129 3.22 -3.78 13.76
CA LEU A 129 4.52 -4.16 13.17
C LEU A 129 5.30 -2.92 12.71
N TRP A 130 4.58 -1.92 12.20
CA TRP A 130 5.13 -0.64 11.80
C TRP A 130 5.66 0.13 13.01
N LEU A 131 4.93 0.11 14.14
CA LEU A 131 5.39 0.70 15.39
C LEU A 131 6.65 0.00 15.92
N GLU A 132 6.68 -1.34 15.93
CA GLU A 132 7.87 -2.12 16.34
C GLU A 132 9.08 -1.75 15.46
N MET A 133 8.88 -1.68 14.14
CA MET A 133 9.92 -1.24 13.22
C MET A 133 10.38 0.20 13.53
N PHE A 134 9.44 1.13 13.70
CA PHE A 134 9.75 2.54 13.95
C PHE A 134 10.59 2.72 15.22
N GLN A 135 10.25 2.01 16.29
CA GLN A 135 10.98 2.04 17.56
C GLN A 135 12.39 1.44 17.47
N SER A 136 12.68 0.65 16.42
CA SER A 136 13.99 0.04 16.21
C SER A 136 14.98 0.92 15.45
N PHE A 137 14.54 2.05 14.88
CA PHE A 137 15.44 2.95 14.16
C PHE A 137 16.35 3.75 15.09
N SER A 138 17.58 3.97 14.64
CA SER A 138 18.44 4.99 15.25
C SER A 138 17.90 6.42 15.02
N GLU A 139 18.26 7.37 15.90
CA GLU A 139 17.94 8.79 15.70
C GLU A 139 18.49 9.31 14.35
N GLU A 140 19.62 8.76 13.89
CA GLU A 140 20.20 9.09 12.59
C GLU A 140 19.30 8.63 11.43
N SER A 141 18.82 7.38 11.46
CA SER A 141 17.90 6.86 10.44
C SER A 141 16.58 7.65 10.39
N ILE A 142 16.03 8.02 11.56
CA ILE A 142 14.83 8.87 11.68
C ILE A 142 15.11 10.27 11.10
N ARG A 143 16.22 10.90 11.48
CA ARG A 143 16.62 12.22 10.96
C ARG A 143 16.73 12.21 9.44
N TYR A 144 17.36 11.19 8.87
CA TYR A 144 17.51 11.08 7.42
C TYR A 144 16.19 10.90 6.67
N ARG A 145 15.21 10.21 7.25
CA ARG A 145 13.91 9.95 6.61
C ARG A 145 12.92 11.10 6.78
N PHE A 146 12.94 11.77 7.94
CA PHE A 146 11.92 12.75 8.32
C PHE A 146 12.45 14.17 8.44
N PHE A 147 13.74 14.40 8.15
CA PHE A 147 14.43 15.69 8.29
C PHE A 147 14.44 16.26 9.72
N GLN A 148 14.01 15.46 10.70
CA GLN A 148 13.93 15.80 12.12
C GLN A 148 14.01 14.54 12.97
N VAL A 149 14.32 14.69 14.26
CA VAL A 149 14.29 13.58 15.22
C VAL A 149 12.87 13.49 15.78
N ILE A 150 12.21 12.36 15.55
CA ILE A 150 10.86 12.04 16.03
C ILE A 150 10.99 10.93 17.06
N LYS A 151 10.48 11.17 18.28
CA LYS A 151 10.55 10.19 19.37
C LYS A 151 9.25 9.42 19.58
N ASP A 152 8.11 10.01 19.21
CA ASP A 152 6.81 9.40 19.38
C ASP A 152 5.99 9.48 18.11
N THR A 153 5.16 8.47 17.87
CA THR A 153 4.25 8.37 16.74
C THR A 153 2.86 8.01 17.26
N PRO A 154 1.99 9.00 17.54
CA PRO A 154 0.62 8.75 18.00
C PRO A 154 -0.15 7.82 17.05
N HIS A 155 -1.15 7.11 17.59
CA HIS A 155 -1.95 6.14 16.82
C HIS A 155 -2.48 6.71 15.50
N GLU A 156 -3.02 7.92 15.52
CA GLU A 156 -3.55 8.59 14.32
C GLU A 156 -2.51 8.76 13.21
N VAL A 157 -1.25 9.04 13.58
CA VAL A 157 -0.15 9.13 12.61
C VAL A 157 0.11 7.76 12.01
N ARG A 158 0.23 6.71 12.84
CA ARG A 158 0.54 5.36 12.37
C ARG A 158 -0.54 4.79 11.44
N VAL A 159 -1.81 5.07 11.74
CA VAL A 159 -2.94 4.70 10.88
C VAL A 159 -2.78 5.34 9.49
N ARG A 160 -2.41 6.62 9.39
CA ARG A 160 -2.14 7.26 8.08
C ARG A 160 -0.98 6.61 7.31
N TYR A 161 0.00 6.06 8.01
CA TYR A 161 1.10 5.35 7.36
C TYR A 161 0.72 3.95 6.85
N CYS A 162 -0.28 3.30 7.47
CA CYS A 162 -0.64 1.90 7.15
C CYS A 162 -1.90 1.77 6.31
N ASN A 163 -2.83 2.73 6.41
CA ASN A 163 -4.09 2.74 5.68
C ASN A 163 -3.98 3.74 4.51
N ILE A 164 -3.42 3.25 3.41
CA ILE A 164 -3.14 4.05 2.21
C ILE A 164 -4.12 3.70 1.09
N ASP A 165 -4.35 4.65 0.19
CA ASP A 165 -5.05 4.43 -1.06
C ASP A 165 -4.05 3.95 -2.11
N TYR A 166 -4.12 2.67 -2.48
CA TYR A 166 -3.12 2.01 -3.34
C TYR A 166 -3.00 2.61 -4.75
N ASP A 167 -4.01 3.36 -5.21
CA ASP A 167 -3.97 4.04 -6.52
C ASP A 167 -3.19 5.35 -6.49
N ARG A 168 -3.09 5.96 -5.30
CA ARG A 168 -2.43 7.25 -5.10
C ARG A 168 -1.14 7.14 -4.31
N GLU A 169 -0.96 6.06 -3.58
CA GLU A 169 0.20 5.82 -2.76
C GLU A 169 0.48 4.32 -2.70
N ILE A 170 1.73 3.93 -2.97
CA ILE A 170 2.17 2.55 -2.74
C ILE A 170 3.29 2.53 -1.72
N ALA A 171 3.14 1.75 -0.65
CA ALA A 171 4.18 1.52 0.33
C ALA A 171 4.49 0.03 0.41
N ILE A 172 5.68 -0.37 -0.04
CA ILE A 172 6.17 -1.75 0.05
C ILE A 172 6.94 -1.92 1.34
N VAL A 173 6.51 -2.89 2.15
CA VAL A 173 7.18 -3.32 3.38
C VAL A 173 8.03 -4.56 3.08
N ALA A 174 9.18 -4.65 3.76
CA ALA A 174 9.97 -5.87 3.77
C ALA A 174 9.68 -6.63 5.07
N GLU A 175 9.05 -7.78 4.95
CA GLU A 175 8.66 -8.61 6.08
C GLU A 175 9.59 -9.82 6.22
N LEU A 176 9.96 -10.12 7.46
CA LEU A 176 10.65 -11.34 7.84
C LEU A 176 9.83 -12.08 8.90
N THR A 177 9.75 -13.40 8.76
CA THR A 177 9.23 -14.27 9.82
C THR A 177 10.39 -15.00 10.48
N GLU A 178 10.65 -14.70 11.74
CA GLU A 178 11.69 -15.33 12.57
C GLU A 178 11.02 -15.96 13.80
N GLU A 179 11.23 -17.26 14.01
CA GLU A 179 10.62 -18.00 15.14
C GLU A 179 9.08 -17.85 15.25
N GLY A 180 8.40 -17.77 14.10
CA GLY A 180 6.94 -17.57 14.04
C GLY A 180 6.47 -16.15 14.34
N ARG A 181 7.38 -15.20 14.55
CA ARG A 181 7.09 -13.78 14.72
C ARG A 181 7.39 -13.01 13.44
N ARG A 182 6.40 -12.29 12.94
CA ARG A 182 6.52 -11.40 11.78
C ARG A 182 7.12 -10.07 12.25
N ARG A 183 8.03 -9.50 11.46
CA ARG A 183 8.60 -8.15 11.66
C ARG A 183 8.75 -7.43 10.34
N ILE A 184 8.56 -6.13 10.36
CA ILE A 184 8.88 -5.27 9.22
C ILE A 184 10.31 -4.75 9.40
N LEU A 185 11.13 -4.91 8.35
CA LEU A 185 12.55 -4.56 8.32
C LEU A 185 12.81 -3.19 7.68
N GLY A 186 11.84 -2.68 6.93
CA GLY A 186 11.93 -1.41 6.22
C GLY A 186 10.69 -1.17 5.36
N VAL A 187 10.56 0.06 4.88
CA VAL A 187 9.46 0.52 4.01
C VAL A 187 10.03 1.39 2.91
N ALA A 188 9.56 1.19 1.68
CA ALA A 188 9.75 2.10 0.56
C ALA A 188 8.37 2.55 0.07
N ARG A 189 8.18 3.85 -0.05
CA ARG A 189 6.91 4.52 -0.33
C ARG A 189 7.04 5.37 -1.57
N LEU A 190 6.01 5.35 -2.40
CA LEU A 190 5.80 6.24 -3.52
C LEU A 190 4.45 6.93 -3.33
N SER A 191 4.47 8.25 -3.18
CA SER A 191 3.27 9.08 -3.09
C SER A 191 3.05 9.76 -4.44
N ILE A 192 1.95 9.48 -5.12
CA ILE A 192 1.65 9.97 -6.47
C ILE A 192 0.92 11.31 -6.36
N GLU A 193 1.40 12.30 -7.11
CA GLU A 193 0.77 13.61 -7.20
C GLU A 193 -0.63 13.52 -7.84
N PRO A 194 -1.53 14.49 -7.59
CA PRO A 194 -2.90 14.45 -8.15
C PRO A 194 -2.99 14.37 -9.67
N ASP A 195 -1.92 14.71 -10.40
CA ASP A 195 -1.85 14.60 -11.86
C ASP A 195 -1.55 13.18 -12.36
N GLY A 196 -1.20 12.25 -11.46
CA GLY A 196 -0.82 10.87 -11.76
C GLY A 196 0.55 10.70 -12.42
N LYS A 197 1.27 11.80 -12.69
CA LYS A 197 2.50 11.77 -13.51
C LYS A 197 3.76 11.81 -12.69
N ASN A 198 3.73 12.49 -11.54
CA ASN A 198 4.89 12.59 -10.66
C ASN A 198 4.66 11.79 -9.38
N GLY A 199 5.72 11.18 -8.87
CA GLY A 199 5.67 10.47 -7.60
C GLY A 199 6.88 10.78 -6.71
N GLU A 200 6.63 10.98 -5.42
CA GLU A 200 7.65 11.16 -4.40
C GLU A 200 8.06 9.80 -3.81
N LEU A 201 9.33 9.43 -4.01
CA LEU A 201 9.93 8.25 -3.42
C LEU A 201 10.58 8.58 -2.08
N ALA A 202 10.21 7.83 -1.05
CA ALA A 202 10.87 7.87 0.25
C ALA A 202 11.03 6.45 0.81
N PHE A 203 12.16 6.16 1.44
CA PHE A 203 12.44 4.82 1.95
C PHE A 203 13.27 4.85 3.23
N ILE A 204 13.12 3.81 4.04
CA ILE A 204 13.88 3.61 5.28
C ILE A 204 14.03 2.11 5.55
N VAL A 205 15.22 1.71 6.03
CA VAL A 205 15.53 0.33 6.39
C VAL A 205 16.14 0.33 7.78
N THR A 206 15.70 -0.60 8.62
CA THR A 206 16.16 -0.73 10.01
C THR A 206 17.67 -0.99 10.04
N ASP A 207 18.35 -0.39 11.02
CA ASP A 207 19.80 -0.29 11.05
C ASP A 207 20.51 -1.65 10.92
N LYS A 208 19.96 -2.71 11.54
CA LYS A 208 20.46 -4.09 11.47
C LYS A 208 20.47 -4.68 10.06
N TRP A 209 19.58 -4.20 9.18
CA TRP A 209 19.34 -4.76 7.85
C TRP A 209 19.88 -3.88 6.72
N GLN A 210 20.55 -2.78 7.06
CA GLN A 210 21.26 -1.95 6.10
C GLN A 210 22.50 -2.67 5.54
N GLY A 211 22.92 -2.32 4.33
CA GLY A 211 24.08 -2.94 3.68
C GLY A 211 23.86 -4.35 3.09
N LEU A 212 22.72 -4.98 3.38
CA LEU A 212 22.36 -6.32 2.86
C LEU A 212 21.67 -6.29 1.47
N GLY A 213 21.58 -5.12 0.84
CA GLY A 213 20.92 -4.92 -0.45
C GLY A 213 19.41 -4.69 -0.38
N LEU A 214 18.81 -4.70 0.81
CA LEU A 214 17.37 -4.57 0.99
C LEU A 214 16.82 -3.25 0.43
N GLY A 215 17.37 -2.10 0.87
CA GLY A 215 16.90 -0.79 0.39
C GLY A 215 17.05 -0.62 -1.13
N THR A 216 18.12 -1.16 -1.72
CA THR A 216 18.33 -1.16 -3.17
C THR A 216 17.23 -1.94 -3.88
N LYS A 217 16.89 -3.12 -3.39
CA LYS A 217 15.82 -3.93 -3.98
C LYS A 217 14.44 -3.30 -3.80
N MET A 218 14.16 -2.73 -2.63
CA MET A 218 12.87 -2.08 -2.37
C MET A 218 12.65 -0.87 -3.28
N VAL A 219 13.68 -0.03 -3.47
CA VAL A 219 13.61 1.10 -4.40
C VAL A 219 13.43 0.62 -5.84
N ASP A 220 14.24 -0.34 -6.30
CA ASP A 220 14.09 -0.95 -7.65
C ASP A 220 12.66 -1.44 -7.88
N TYR A 221 12.09 -2.16 -6.89
CA TYR A 221 10.74 -2.71 -7.00
C TYR A 221 9.64 -1.64 -6.97
N VAL A 222 9.77 -0.61 -6.13
CA VAL A 222 8.82 0.52 -6.14
C VAL A 222 8.87 1.28 -7.46
N LEU A 223 10.04 1.42 -8.09
CA LEU A 223 10.14 2.04 -9.42
C LEU A 223 9.52 1.19 -10.52
N GLU A 224 9.58 -0.14 -10.41
CA GLU A 224 8.87 -1.06 -11.30
C GLU A 224 7.35 -0.88 -11.17
N ILE A 225 6.84 -0.80 -9.94
CA ILE A 225 5.43 -0.53 -9.68
C ILE A 225 5.04 0.86 -10.21
N ALA A 226 5.87 1.88 -9.99
CA ALA A 226 5.64 3.23 -10.50
C ALA A 226 5.43 3.25 -12.03
N LYS A 227 6.24 2.46 -12.77
CA LYS A 227 6.09 2.32 -14.22
C LYS A 227 4.76 1.67 -14.60
N GLU A 228 4.35 0.63 -13.89
CA GLU A 228 3.06 -0.04 -14.14
C GLU A 228 1.87 0.88 -13.82
N MET A 229 1.98 1.70 -12.79
CA MET A 229 0.98 2.71 -12.42
C MET A 229 0.96 3.92 -13.37
N GLY A 230 1.82 3.96 -14.39
CA GLY A 230 1.87 5.04 -15.37
C GLY A 230 2.57 6.32 -14.90
N VAL A 231 3.28 6.28 -13.77
CA VAL A 231 4.07 7.41 -13.26
C VAL A 231 5.20 7.72 -14.27
N GLU A 232 5.30 8.98 -14.66
CA GLU A 232 6.26 9.44 -15.66
C GLU A 232 7.58 9.84 -15.02
N THR A 233 7.53 10.51 -13.87
CA THR A 233 8.71 11.02 -13.17
C THR A 233 8.65 10.66 -11.69
N VAL A 234 9.73 10.11 -11.17
CA VAL A 234 9.91 9.88 -9.73
C VAL A 234 10.95 10.83 -9.21
N TYR A 235 10.65 11.51 -8.12
CA TYR A 235 11.63 12.35 -7.41
C TYR A 235 11.81 11.87 -5.97
N ALA A 236 12.96 12.17 -5.38
CA ALA A 236 13.24 11.90 -3.98
C ALA A 236 13.98 13.09 -3.40
N ILE A 237 13.59 13.53 -2.21
CA ILE A 237 14.29 14.59 -1.47
C ILE A 237 15.08 13.93 -0.35
N MET A 238 16.36 14.25 -0.25
CA MET A 238 17.29 13.65 0.70
C MET A 238 18.16 14.72 1.33
N LEU A 239 18.60 14.52 2.57
CA LEU A 239 19.64 15.37 3.15
C LEU A 239 20.97 15.20 2.42
N ALA A 240 21.71 16.29 2.22
CA ALA A 240 22.98 16.28 1.49
C ALA A 240 24.09 15.44 2.16
N ASP A 241 24.00 15.21 3.46
CA ASP A 241 24.91 14.37 4.23
C ASP A 241 24.54 12.88 4.20
N ASN A 242 23.37 12.50 3.68
CA ASN A 242 22.93 11.09 3.54
C ASN A 242 23.60 10.38 2.35
N LYS A 243 24.92 10.20 2.42
CA LYS A 243 25.73 9.60 1.35
C LYS A 243 25.21 8.24 0.89
N ARG A 244 24.60 7.44 1.79
CA ARG A 244 24.03 6.12 1.47
C ARG A 244 22.84 6.24 0.52
N ALA A 245 21.86 7.10 0.85
CA ALA A 245 20.68 7.31 0.02
C ALA A 245 21.03 7.97 -1.32
N LEU A 246 21.94 8.96 -1.31
CA LEU A 246 22.44 9.60 -2.53
C LEU A 246 23.12 8.59 -3.45
N SER A 247 24.00 7.73 -2.91
CA SER A 247 24.67 6.69 -3.70
C SER A 247 23.69 5.65 -4.24
N LEU A 248 22.63 5.33 -3.49
CA LEU A 248 21.61 4.38 -3.91
C LEU A 248 20.78 4.94 -5.05
N THR A 249 20.25 6.16 -4.91
CA THR A 249 19.43 6.81 -5.94
C THR A 249 20.23 7.07 -7.22
N GLN A 250 21.50 7.48 -7.12
CA GLN A 250 22.40 7.57 -8.28
C GLN A 250 22.56 6.23 -9.02
N LYS A 251 22.73 5.13 -8.29
CA LYS A 251 22.82 3.78 -8.89
C LYS A 251 21.53 3.36 -9.61
N MET A 252 20.39 3.91 -9.17
CA MET A 252 19.07 3.71 -9.80
C MET A 252 18.83 4.65 -10.99
N GLY A 253 19.80 5.51 -11.34
CA GLY A 253 19.71 6.42 -12.48
C GLY A 253 19.15 7.80 -12.17
N PHE A 254 18.95 8.15 -10.89
CA PHE A 254 18.49 9.49 -10.53
C PHE A 254 19.56 10.54 -10.85
N THR A 255 19.14 11.62 -11.49
CA THR A 255 19.95 12.84 -11.61
C THR A 255 19.79 13.65 -10.34
N LEU A 256 20.90 14.05 -9.71
CA LEU A 256 20.89 14.78 -8.46
C LEU A 256 21.06 16.29 -8.68
N GLU A 257 20.20 17.07 -8.05
CA GLU A 257 20.26 18.53 -7.97
C GLU A 257 20.44 18.94 -6.49
N TYR A 258 21.52 19.65 -6.18
CA TYR A 258 21.79 20.14 -4.83
C TYR A 258 21.05 21.45 -4.60
N LEU A 259 20.24 21.51 -3.55
CA LEU A 259 19.44 22.68 -3.19
C LEU A 259 20.13 23.51 -2.10
N ASN A 260 19.76 24.80 -2.00
CA ASN A 260 20.39 25.75 -1.09
C ASN A 260 20.00 25.55 0.39
N ASP A 261 19.07 24.66 0.68
CA ASP A 261 18.54 24.37 2.03
C ASP A 261 19.22 23.15 2.69
N GLY A 262 20.30 22.64 2.09
CA GLY A 262 21.01 21.46 2.59
C GLY A 262 20.36 20.13 2.17
N THR A 263 19.39 20.17 1.27
CA THR A 263 18.79 18.97 0.66
C THR A 263 19.30 18.74 -0.76
N VAL A 264 19.05 17.54 -1.26
CA VAL A 264 19.35 17.11 -2.62
C VAL A 264 18.09 16.49 -3.20
N LYS A 265 17.67 17.01 -4.35
CA LYS A 265 16.57 16.46 -5.13
C LYS A 265 17.13 15.49 -6.17
N GLY A 266 16.80 14.21 -6.03
CA GLY A 266 16.98 13.23 -7.08
C GLY A 266 15.76 13.25 -8.00
N VAL A 267 15.96 13.19 -9.31
CA VAL A 267 14.89 13.04 -10.30
C VAL A 267 15.22 11.91 -11.27
N LEU A 268 14.26 11.02 -11.50
CA LEU A 268 14.31 9.93 -12.47
C LEU A 268 13.10 10.02 -13.39
N ASN A 269 13.33 10.17 -14.69
CA ASN A 269 12.29 10.09 -15.70
C ASN A 269 12.12 8.63 -16.12
N LEU A 270 10.98 8.03 -15.80
CA LEU A 270 10.68 6.62 -16.07
C LEU A 270 10.37 6.35 -17.56
N LYS A 271 10.12 7.40 -18.36
CA LYS A 271 9.89 7.28 -19.81
C LYS A 271 11.18 7.09 -20.61
N ASP A 272 12.34 7.33 -20.01
CA ASP A 272 13.60 7.18 -20.72
C ASP A 272 13.95 5.69 -20.91
N GLU A 273 14.27 5.28 -22.15
CA GLU A 273 14.56 3.88 -22.50
C GLU A 273 15.80 3.31 -21.76
N ASN A 274 16.61 4.16 -21.13
CA ASN A 274 17.81 3.80 -20.37
C ASN A 274 17.55 3.49 -18.88
N VAL A 275 16.30 3.54 -18.41
CA VAL A 275 16.00 3.27 -17.00
C VAL A 275 16.03 1.77 -16.73
N LYS A 276 17.12 1.33 -16.08
CA LYS A 276 17.31 -0.01 -15.53
C LYS A 276 16.41 -0.25 -14.30
N CYS A 277 15.10 -0.35 -14.51
CA CYS A 277 14.19 -0.90 -13.49
C CYS A 277 13.96 -2.38 -13.78
N GLY A 278 14.01 -3.23 -12.76
CA GLY A 278 13.65 -4.64 -12.86
C GLY A 278 14.76 -5.57 -13.37
N GLU A 279 16.00 -5.09 -13.58
CA GLU A 279 17.14 -5.97 -13.91
C GLU A 279 17.38 -7.01 -12.79
N LEU A 280 17.06 -6.67 -11.53
CA LEU A 280 17.19 -7.57 -10.39
C LEU A 280 15.96 -8.49 -10.20
N ALA A 281 14.81 -8.17 -10.80
CA ALA A 281 13.62 -9.04 -10.81
C ALA A 281 13.71 -10.11 -11.91
N ARG A 282 14.23 -9.76 -13.09
CA ARG A 282 14.31 -10.66 -14.26
C ARG A 282 15.36 -11.75 -14.17
N LEU A 283 16.36 -11.63 -13.29
CA LEU A 283 17.36 -12.67 -13.08
C LEU A 283 16.79 -13.95 -12.41
N GLN A 284 15.50 -13.97 -12.04
CA GLN A 284 14.89 -15.09 -11.30
C GLN A 284 13.50 -15.53 -11.80
N GLN A 285 12.99 -15.01 -12.93
CA GLN A 285 11.74 -15.51 -13.55
C GLN A 285 11.87 -15.61 -15.09
N PRO A 286 11.43 -16.70 -15.74
CA PRO A 286 11.55 -16.90 -17.18
C PRO A 286 10.61 -16.01 -18.01
N ASP A 287 11.15 -15.50 -19.12
CA ASP A 287 10.59 -14.50 -20.04
C ASP A 287 9.16 -14.74 -20.56
N ALA A 288 8.40 -13.65 -20.66
CA ALA A 288 7.42 -13.44 -21.74
C ALA A 288 7.46 -11.96 -22.17
N ALA A 289 7.77 -11.72 -23.45
CA ALA A 289 8.03 -10.42 -24.06
C ALA A 289 6.86 -9.91 -24.91
N GLU A 290 6.73 -8.58 -25.06
CA GLU A 290 6.46 -7.78 -26.29
C GLU A 290 6.04 -6.33 -25.89
N LYS A 291 6.83 -5.26 -26.13
CA LYS A 291 6.96 -4.36 -27.32
C LYS A 291 5.62 -3.62 -27.66
N GLN A 292 5.48 -2.30 -27.82
CA GLN A 292 6.31 -1.23 -28.46
C GLN A 292 5.69 0.21 -28.27
N VAL A 293 6.54 1.26 -28.18
CA VAL A 293 6.54 2.58 -28.94
C VAL A 293 5.49 3.67 -28.57
N SER A 294 5.86 4.74 -27.81
CA SER A 294 6.36 6.12 -28.17
C SER A 294 5.29 7.09 -28.75
N VAL A 295 5.13 8.38 -28.40
CA VAL A 295 6.00 9.58 -28.57
C VAL A 295 5.34 10.86 -27.90
N SER A 296 6.14 11.71 -27.19
CA SER A 296 6.25 13.21 -27.12
C SER A 296 4.99 14.15 -27.06
N SER A 297 4.90 15.35 -26.45
CA SER A 297 5.84 16.41 -25.99
C SER A 297 5.11 17.55 -25.22
N LYS A 298 5.82 18.19 -24.25
CA LYS A 298 5.75 19.60 -23.71
C LYS A 298 4.43 20.07 -23.03
N GLU A 299 4.39 20.89 -21.96
CA GLU A 299 5.17 22.07 -21.57
C GLU A 299 5.00 22.41 -20.05
N ILE A 300 5.75 23.40 -19.54
CA ILE A 300 6.27 23.58 -18.17
C ILE A 300 5.44 24.52 -17.28
N GLY A 301 5.32 24.26 -15.96
CA GLY A 301 4.82 25.26 -15.00
C GLY A 301 4.96 24.95 -13.49
N ARG A 302 6.03 25.48 -12.88
CA ARG A 302 6.32 25.92 -11.47
C ARG A 302 5.77 25.17 -10.21
N PRO A 303 6.56 25.08 -9.11
CA PRO A 303 6.32 24.16 -7.99
C PRO A 303 5.69 24.81 -6.75
N GLN A 304 4.89 24.06 -5.95
CA GLN A 304 4.66 24.34 -4.52
C GLN A 304 4.34 23.10 -3.67
N GLN A 305 5.13 22.97 -2.58
CA GLN A 305 4.91 22.35 -1.25
C GLN A 305 5.08 20.82 -1.04
N THR A 306 5.91 20.50 -0.04
CA THR A 306 6.58 19.21 0.25
C THR A 306 6.00 18.44 1.46
N GLU A 307 6.18 17.10 1.48
CA GLU A 307 5.71 16.08 2.46
C GLU A 307 6.00 16.39 3.95
N ALA A 308 6.92 17.31 4.25
CA ALA A 308 7.25 17.74 5.62
C ALA A 308 6.10 18.44 6.38
N SER A 309 4.97 18.74 5.72
CA SER A 309 3.78 19.34 6.34
C SER A 309 2.96 18.36 7.18
N LEU A 310 2.91 17.07 6.81
CA LEU A 310 1.99 16.09 7.43
C LEU A 310 2.39 15.63 8.84
N LEU A 311 3.63 15.90 9.25
CA LEU A 311 4.12 15.65 10.61
C LEU A 311 4.00 16.88 11.53
N LYS A 312 3.77 18.07 10.99
CA LYS A 312 3.62 19.31 11.78
C LYS A 312 2.19 19.51 12.30
N GLU A 313 1.19 19.00 11.60
CA GLU A 313 -0.23 19.24 11.95
C GLU A 313 -0.77 18.34 13.08
N GLY A 314 0.05 17.47 13.67
CA GLY A 314 -0.37 16.55 14.74
C GLY A 314 0.20 16.85 16.14
N VAL A 315 0.94 17.93 16.33
CA VAL A 315 1.65 18.23 17.62
C VAL A 315 1.14 19.52 18.29
N SER A 316 0.02 20.08 17.83
CA SER A 316 -0.60 21.24 18.48
C SER A 316 -1.98 20.91 19.02
N THR A 317 -2.00 20.23 20.17
CA THR A 317 -2.91 20.46 21.31
C THR A 317 -2.39 19.71 22.52
#